data_AF-A0A2S1ESF2-F1
#
_entry.id   AF-A0A2S1ESF2-F1
#
_cell.length_a   1.000
_cell.length_b   1.000
_cell.length_c   1.000
_cell.angle_alpha   90.00
_cell.angle_beta   90.00
_cell.angle_gamma   90.00
#
_symmetry.space_group_name_H-M   'P 1'
#
loop_
_entity.id
_entity.type
_entity.pdbx_description
1 polymer ?
#
loop_
_entity_poly.entity_id
_entity_poly.type
_entity_poly.pdbx_seq_one_letter_code
_entity_poly.pdbx_strand_id
1 'polypeptide(L)'
;MRKAILFISLSLDGYIADNNGGIDWIHGHSEDSNNPDTYSEFIKDIDTVLMGWNTYHQVRTELSPNKWVYEDLQSYVFTHRQETSTDNIHFTAEQPAEVVKQLKQQSGKDIWICGGASLVQQLAQQNLIDEYYLTIVPTLLGQGICLFNTLLNPINLQLIGTKSYNGFTELRYQQKAEITTRKFKASDLDQVMEIWLNCNIEAHPFVKQQYWREHFQEVRKALLQSNVLVAESGDQLVGFAGLQENYLAGIFIKKEFRSRGIGSQLLTVIQQNHASLTLHVYVKNESAYHFYQQRGLKVIKKQIDETGNEEYLMQWNKSNTQPK
;
A
#
# COMPACT_ATOMS: atom_id res chain seq x y z
N MET A 1 -15.10 4.03 -3.12
CA MET A 1 -14.63 4.99 -2.11
C MET A 1 -13.71 5.96 -2.84
N ARG A 2 -13.91 7.27 -2.66
CA ARG A 2 -13.10 8.28 -3.35
C ARG A 2 -11.67 8.26 -2.80
N LYS A 3 -10.66 8.40 -3.66
CA LYS A 3 -9.26 8.50 -3.24
C LYS A 3 -8.85 9.96 -3.09
N ALA A 4 -8.01 10.25 -2.11
CA ALA A 4 -7.31 11.51 -1.99
C ALA A 4 -5.90 11.35 -2.57
N ILE A 5 -5.61 12.11 -3.63
CA ILE A 5 -4.42 11.96 -4.45
C ILE A 5 -3.61 13.25 -4.38
N LEU A 6 -2.35 13.14 -3.93
CA LEU A 6 -1.39 14.22 -4.07
C LEU A 6 -0.81 14.19 -5.47
N PHE A 7 -0.96 15.27 -6.23
CA PHE A 7 -0.33 15.44 -7.54
C PHE A 7 0.47 16.75 -7.52
N ILE A 8 1.80 16.65 -7.48
CA ILE A 8 2.68 17.81 -7.26
C ILE A 8 4.08 17.60 -7.85
N SER A 9 4.68 18.69 -8.33
CA SER A 9 6.09 18.74 -8.76
C SER A 9 6.98 19.24 -7.64
N LEU A 10 8.20 18.69 -7.54
CA LEU A 10 9.20 19.06 -6.56
C LEU A 10 10.61 18.96 -7.13
N SER A 11 11.51 19.80 -6.63
CA SER A 11 12.94 19.73 -6.94
C SER A 11 13.53 18.40 -6.46
N LEU A 12 14.70 18.03 -6.98
CA LEU A 12 15.40 16.81 -6.59
C LEU A 12 15.70 16.74 -5.09
N ASP A 13 15.86 17.89 -4.44
CA ASP A 13 16.07 18.06 -3.00
C ASP A 13 14.80 18.39 -2.20
N GLY A 14 13.61 18.29 -2.79
CA GLY A 14 12.35 18.21 -2.05
C GLY A 14 11.56 19.51 -1.86
N TYR A 15 11.85 20.55 -2.65
CA TYR A 15 11.17 21.85 -2.59
C TYR A 15 10.09 21.99 -3.66
N ILE A 16 8.95 22.58 -3.31
CA ILE A 16 7.81 22.82 -4.23
C ILE A 16 7.72 24.25 -4.73
N ALA A 17 8.45 25.17 -4.10
CA ALA A 17 8.57 26.56 -4.50
C ALA A 17 9.84 27.16 -3.87
N ASP A 18 10.32 28.27 -4.41
CA ASP A 18 11.39 29.05 -3.78
C ASP A 18 10.91 29.76 -2.49
N ASN A 19 11.78 30.53 -1.84
CA ASN A 19 11.45 31.26 -0.60
C ASN A 19 10.35 32.32 -0.75
N ASN A 20 10.08 32.77 -1.98
CA ASN A 20 9.04 33.74 -2.31
C ASN A 20 7.76 33.07 -2.81
N GLY A 21 7.71 31.73 -2.91
CA GLY A 21 6.59 31.00 -3.49
C GLY A 21 6.64 30.86 -5.02
N GLY A 22 7.75 31.26 -5.65
CA GLY A 22 7.96 31.19 -7.08
C GLY A 22 8.18 29.76 -7.60
N ILE A 23 7.71 29.52 -8.82
CA ILE A 23 7.76 28.22 -9.51
C ILE A 23 8.49 28.28 -10.87
N ASP A 24 9.15 29.40 -11.17
CA ASP A 24 9.89 29.65 -12.44
C ASP A 24 11.13 28.76 -12.64
N TRP A 25 11.40 27.84 -11.72
CA TRP A 25 12.46 26.85 -11.83
C TRP A 25 11.92 25.49 -12.34
N ILE A 26 10.60 25.32 -12.44
CA ILE A 26 9.96 24.07 -12.89
C ILE A 26 9.99 23.99 -14.42
N HIS A 27 11.14 23.60 -14.96
CA HIS A 27 11.35 23.41 -16.39
C HIS A 27 12.11 22.11 -16.66
N GLY A 28 11.81 21.48 -17.80
CA GLY A 28 12.53 20.29 -18.26
C GLY A 28 13.78 20.64 -19.06
N HIS A 29 14.45 19.63 -19.64
CA HIS A 29 15.67 19.83 -20.41
C HIS A 29 15.48 20.58 -21.73
N SER A 30 14.32 20.45 -22.39
CA SER A 30 14.04 21.11 -23.67
C SER A 30 12.57 21.50 -23.82
N GLU A 31 12.33 22.64 -24.48
CA GLU A 31 10.99 23.12 -24.86
C GLU A 31 10.37 22.27 -25.99
N ASP A 32 11.19 21.72 -26.89
CA ASP A 32 10.76 20.89 -28.05
C ASP A 32 10.48 19.41 -27.73
N SER A 33 10.38 19.05 -26.44
CA SER A 33 10.13 17.66 -26.05
C SER A 33 8.64 17.31 -26.15
N ASN A 34 8.34 16.14 -26.74
CA ASN A 34 7.01 15.52 -26.66
C ASN A 34 6.74 15.10 -25.20
N ASN A 35 6.29 16.06 -24.39
CA ASN A 35 5.91 15.82 -23.01
C ASN A 35 4.57 15.07 -22.99
N PRO A 36 4.48 13.95 -22.25
CA PRO A 36 3.20 13.32 -22.01
C PRO A 36 2.28 14.29 -21.26
N ASP A 37 1.00 14.30 -21.64
CA ASP A 37 -0.02 15.13 -21.00
C ASP A 37 -0.55 14.48 -19.71
N THR A 38 0.33 14.36 -18.71
CA THR A 38 0.06 13.65 -17.45
C THR A 38 -1.01 14.36 -16.61
N TYR A 39 -1.05 15.70 -16.66
CA TYR A 39 -2.06 16.48 -15.96
C TYR A 39 -3.47 16.25 -16.54
N SER A 40 -3.63 16.30 -17.87
CA SER A 40 -4.96 16.09 -18.45
C SER A 40 -5.43 14.64 -18.34
N GLU A 41 -4.52 13.67 -18.28
CA GLU A 41 -4.85 12.29 -17.91
C GLU A 41 -5.34 12.22 -16.46
N PHE A 42 -4.63 12.86 -15.53
CA PHE A 42 -4.96 12.87 -14.11
C PHE A 42 -6.32 13.55 -13.82
N ILE A 43 -6.55 14.75 -14.37
CA ILE A 43 -7.71 15.58 -14.01
C ILE A 43 -9.06 14.98 -14.46
N LYS A 44 -9.06 14.06 -15.43
CA LYS A 44 -10.28 13.39 -15.94
C LYS A 44 -11.03 12.63 -14.84
N ASP A 45 -10.29 12.09 -13.89
CA ASP A 45 -10.81 11.27 -12.80
C ASP A 45 -10.95 12.06 -11.48
N ILE A 46 -10.90 13.39 -11.56
CA ILE A 46 -11.04 14.30 -10.42
C ILE A 46 -12.33 15.12 -10.55
N ASP A 47 -13.04 15.31 -9.44
CA ASP A 47 -14.18 16.24 -9.35
C ASP A 47 -14.06 17.22 -8.16
N THR A 48 -13.03 17.08 -7.33
CA THR A 48 -12.80 17.92 -6.15
C THR A 48 -11.32 18.27 -6.01
N VAL A 49 -11.01 19.53 -5.73
CA VAL A 49 -9.65 20.02 -5.50
C VAL A 49 -9.53 20.68 -4.13
N LEU A 50 -8.49 20.31 -3.39
CA LEU A 50 -8.19 20.79 -2.05
C LEU A 50 -6.92 21.65 -2.08
N MET A 51 -7.00 22.86 -1.52
CA MET A 51 -5.83 23.72 -1.42
C MET A 51 -5.82 24.63 -0.19
N GLY A 52 -4.63 25.07 0.23
CA GLY A 52 -4.48 26.13 1.22
C GLY A 52 -4.62 27.51 0.59
N TRP A 53 -4.83 28.53 1.44
CA TRP A 53 -4.99 29.93 1.02
C TRP A 53 -3.91 30.42 0.04
N ASN A 54 -2.62 30.18 0.32
CA ASN A 54 -1.53 30.70 -0.52
C ASN A 54 -1.58 30.14 -1.94
N THR A 55 -1.88 28.85 -2.08
CA THR A 55 -2.06 28.19 -3.38
C THR A 55 -3.28 28.75 -4.11
N TYR A 56 -4.41 28.88 -3.42
CA TYR A 56 -5.61 29.51 -3.99
C TYR A 56 -5.31 30.93 -4.49
N HIS A 57 -4.67 31.75 -3.66
CA HIS A 57 -4.33 33.13 -3.99
C HIS A 57 -3.42 33.19 -5.22
N GLN A 58 -2.32 32.42 -5.24
CA GLN A 58 -1.40 32.37 -6.38
C GLN A 58 -2.11 31.94 -7.69
N VAL A 59 -2.95 30.90 -7.65
CA VAL A 59 -3.74 30.48 -8.82
C VAL A 59 -4.64 31.62 -9.28
N ARG A 60 -5.31 32.31 -8.34
CA ARG A 60 -6.29 33.35 -8.64
C ARG A 60 -5.67 34.67 -9.09
N THR A 61 -4.47 35.03 -8.64
CA THR A 61 -3.88 36.35 -8.90
C THR A 61 -2.72 36.33 -9.89
N GLU A 62 -1.97 35.23 -9.97
CA GLU A 62 -0.74 35.15 -10.76
C GLU A 62 -0.90 34.20 -11.95
N LEU A 63 -1.29 32.94 -11.68
CA LEU A 63 -1.32 31.91 -12.72
C LEU A 63 -2.55 32.02 -13.63
N SER A 64 -3.68 32.49 -13.10
CA SER A 64 -4.94 32.59 -13.86
C SER A 64 -5.80 33.77 -13.38
N PRO A 65 -5.31 35.02 -13.57
CA PRO A 65 -5.97 36.22 -13.06
C PRO A 65 -7.36 36.47 -13.65
N ASN A 66 -7.60 36.01 -14.88
CA ASN A 66 -8.83 36.32 -15.61
C ASN A 66 -9.94 35.27 -15.41
N LYS A 67 -9.60 34.06 -14.98
CA LYS A 67 -10.54 32.94 -14.92
C LYS A 67 -10.10 31.91 -13.89
N TRP A 68 -11.06 31.34 -13.16
CA TRP A 68 -10.76 30.19 -12.30
C TRP A 68 -10.60 28.93 -13.15
N VAL A 69 -9.42 28.30 -13.07
CA VAL A 69 -9.07 27.13 -13.90
C VAL A 69 -9.73 25.83 -13.46
N TYR A 70 -10.31 25.79 -12.25
CA TYR A 70 -10.98 24.61 -11.71
C TYR A 70 -12.49 24.84 -11.60
N GLU A 71 -13.09 25.54 -12.58
CA GLU A 71 -14.52 25.87 -12.57
C GLU A 71 -15.45 24.66 -12.60
N ASP A 72 -14.99 23.55 -13.18
CA ASP A 72 -15.73 22.28 -13.25
C ASP A 72 -15.52 21.38 -12.02
N LEU A 73 -14.69 21.81 -11.06
CA LEU A 73 -14.37 21.06 -9.84
C LEU A 73 -14.95 21.75 -8.61
N GLN A 74 -15.28 20.96 -7.59
CA GLN A 74 -15.57 21.49 -6.27
C GLN A 74 -14.25 21.84 -5.57
N SER A 75 -14.00 23.14 -5.37
CA SER A 75 -12.77 23.64 -4.76
C SER A 75 -12.98 23.87 -3.26
N TYR A 76 -12.13 23.29 -2.41
CA TYR A 76 -12.10 23.59 -0.98
C TYR A 76 -10.80 24.32 -0.64
N VAL A 77 -10.94 25.52 -0.09
CA VAL A 77 -9.84 26.40 0.29
C VAL A 77 -9.75 26.46 1.81
N PHE A 78 -8.71 25.85 2.37
CA PHE A 78 -8.45 25.85 3.81
C PHE A 78 -7.85 27.18 4.24
N THR A 79 -8.59 27.94 5.04
CA THR A 79 -8.23 29.28 5.49
C THR A 79 -8.98 29.68 6.75
N HIS A 80 -8.36 30.52 7.58
CA HIS A 80 -9.03 31.18 8.70
C HIS A 80 -9.60 32.56 8.31
N ARG A 81 -9.43 32.97 7.04
CA ARG A 81 -9.97 34.22 6.51
C ARG A 81 -11.47 34.10 6.32
N GLN A 82 -12.17 35.22 6.54
CA GLN A 82 -13.59 35.32 6.23
C GLN A 82 -13.75 35.68 4.76
N GLU A 83 -14.08 34.69 3.95
CA GLU A 83 -14.30 34.81 2.51
C GLU A 83 -15.68 34.25 2.17
N THR A 84 -16.30 34.76 1.11
CA THR A 84 -17.63 34.30 0.69
C THR A 84 -17.48 33.12 -0.27
N SER A 85 -18.03 31.98 0.12
CA SER A 85 -18.08 30.79 -0.73
C SER A 85 -19.04 31.00 -1.91
N THR A 86 -18.75 30.31 -3.02
CA THR A 86 -19.59 30.23 -4.21
C THR A 86 -20.06 28.78 -4.40
N ASP A 87 -20.83 28.51 -5.45
CA ASP A 87 -21.28 27.14 -5.77
C ASP A 87 -20.12 26.15 -5.97
N ASN A 88 -18.97 26.62 -6.45
CA ASN A 88 -17.81 25.78 -6.80
C ASN A 88 -16.57 26.06 -5.94
N ILE A 89 -16.58 27.06 -5.06
CA ILE A 89 -15.44 27.41 -4.19
C ILE A 89 -15.92 27.56 -2.75
N HIS A 90 -15.48 26.64 -1.90
CA HIS A 90 -15.83 26.55 -0.48
C HIS A 90 -14.64 26.97 0.38
N PHE A 91 -14.74 28.09 1.08
CA PHE A 91 -13.75 28.50 2.07
C PHE A 91 -14.10 27.89 3.43
N THR A 92 -13.16 27.17 4.04
CA THR A 92 -13.38 26.51 5.33
C THR A 92 -12.21 26.66 6.28
N ALA A 93 -12.53 26.85 7.56
CA ALA A 93 -11.58 26.83 8.68
C ALA A 93 -11.57 25.48 9.41
N GLU A 94 -12.28 24.47 8.90
CA GLU A 94 -12.29 23.13 9.45
C GLU A 94 -10.94 22.44 9.30
N GLN A 95 -10.71 21.43 10.14
CA GLN A 95 -9.51 20.61 10.07
C GLN A 95 -9.47 19.83 8.74
N PRO A 96 -8.38 19.91 7.95
CA PRO A 96 -8.30 19.23 6.66
C PRO A 96 -8.60 17.75 6.71
N ALA A 97 -8.16 17.08 7.77
CA ALA A 97 -8.39 15.66 7.97
C ALA A 97 -9.88 15.31 8.05
N GLU A 98 -10.69 16.14 8.69
CA GLU A 98 -12.12 15.88 8.86
C GLU A 98 -12.88 16.12 7.56
N VAL A 99 -12.55 17.19 6.84
CA VAL A 99 -13.12 17.47 5.51
C VAL A 99 -12.80 16.33 4.54
N VAL A 100 -11.55 15.86 4.49
CA VAL A 100 -11.17 14.71 3.63
C VAL A 100 -11.94 13.44 4.01
N LYS A 101 -12.06 13.12 5.30
CA LYS A 101 -12.84 11.94 5.75
C LYS A 101 -14.30 12.02 5.32
N GLN A 102 -14.93 13.18 5.45
CA GLN A 102 -16.31 13.40 5.01
C GLN A 102 -16.43 13.26 3.49
N LEU A 103 -15.55 13.90 2.73
CA LEU A 103 -15.55 13.84 1.28
C LEU A 103 -15.39 12.40 0.77
N LYS A 104 -14.52 11.59 1.38
CA LYS A 104 -14.30 10.18 1.01
C LYS A 104 -15.54 9.29 1.20
N GLN A 105 -16.49 9.69 2.05
CA GLN A 105 -17.75 8.99 2.29
C GLN A 105 -18.85 9.35 1.28
N GLN A 106 -18.68 10.43 0.52
CA GLN A 106 -19.63 10.86 -0.50
C GLN A 106 -19.41 10.10 -1.82
N SER A 107 -20.43 10.06 -2.66
CA SER A 107 -20.31 9.61 -4.05
C SER A 107 -19.61 10.69 -4.88
N GLY A 108 -18.74 10.29 -5.81
CA GLY A 108 -18.02 11.19 -6.68
C GLY A 108 -16.78 10.52 -7.26
N LYS A 109 -16.00 11.29 -8.02
CA LYS A 109 -14.67 10.94 -8.50
C LYS A 109 -13.61 11.21 -7.43
N ASP A 110 -12.33 11.12 -7.77
CA ASP A 110 -11.25 11.28 -6.81
C ASP A 110 -11.00 12.76 -6.43
N ILE A 111 -10.29 12.94 -5.33
CA ILE A 111 -10.03 14.22 -4.67
C ILE A 111 -8.56 14.57 -4.89
N TRP A 112 -8.29 15.70 -5.54
CA TRP A 112 -6.93 16.19 -5.74
C TRP A 112 -6.48 17.08 -4.59
N ILE A 113 -5.34 16.74 -3.98
CA ILE A 113 -4.63 17.60 -3.04
C ILE A 113 -3.63 18.45 -3.86
N CYS A 114 -4.03 19.69 -4.16
CA CYS A 114 -3.23 20.62 -4.97
C CYS A 114 -2.03 21.18 -4.19
N GLY A 115 -2.20 21.41 -2.87
CA GLY A 115 -1.14 21.91 -2.00
C GLY A 115 -1.60 23.07 -1.11
N GLY A 116 -0.74 23.83 -0.45
CA GLY A 116 0.71 23.67 -0.37
C GLY A 116 1.16 22.73 0.74
N ALA A 117 2.45 22.80 1.07
CA ALA A 117 3.13 21.89 1.99
C ALA A 117 2.39 21.66 3.32
N SER A 118 1.84 22.71 3.95
CA SER A 118 1.12 22.57 5.22
C SER A 118 -0.12 21.68 5.13
N LEU A 119 -0.92 21.80 4.07
CA LEU A 119 -2.09 20.94 3.85
C LEU A 119 -1.64 19.49 3.63
N VAL A 120 -0.66 19.30 2.74
CA VAL A 120 -0.12 17.98 2.41
C VAL A 120 0.42 17.29 3.67
N GLN A 121 1.19 17.99 4.49
CA GLN A 121 1.77 17.45 5.72
C GLN A 121 0.71 17.04 6.74
N GLN A 122 -0.33 17.85 6.95
CA GLN A 122 -1.44 17.52 7.85
C GLN A 122 -2.17 16.25 7.42
N LEU A 123 -2.42 16.08 6.12
CA LEU A 123 -3.08 14.89 5.58
C LEU A 123 -2.16 13.66 5.59
N ALA A 124 -0.89 13.84 5.26
CA ALA A 124 0.11 12.77 5.27
C ALA A 124 0.32 12.21 6.68
N GLN A 125 0.43 13.07 7.70
CA GLN A 125 0.57 12.67 9.10
C GLN A 125 -0.61 11.82 9.61
N GLN A 126 -1.79 12.01 9.04
CA GLN A 126 -3.01 11.27 9.37
C GLN A 126 -3.25 10.07 8.45
N ASN A 127 -2.31 9.75 7.55
CA ASN A 127 -2.42 8.68 6.56
C ASN A 127 -3.67 8.81 5.67
N LEU A 128 -4.04 10.05 5.30
CA LEU A 128 -5.24 10.33 4.50
C LEU A 128 -4.97 10.45 3.00
N ILE A 129 -3.71 10.44 2.57
CA ILE A 129 -3.31 10.45 1.16
C ILE A 129 -3.19 9.00 0.67
N ASP A 130 -4.04 8.60 -0.27
CA ASP A 130 -4.06 7.24 -0.81
C ASP A 130 -2.95 7.03 -1.84
N GLU A 131 -2.75 8.01 -2.72
CA GLU A 131 -1.73 7.97 -3.78
C GLU A 131 -0.93 9.27 -3.86
N TYR A 132 0.35 9.14 -4.18
CA TYR A 132 1.31 10.24 -4.32
C TYR A 132 1.88 10.20 -5.73
N TYR A 133 1.57 11.21 -6.53
CA TYR A 133 2.09 11.48 -7.86
C TYR A 133 3.11 12.61 -7.69
N LEU A 134 4.37 12.21 -7.61
CA LEU A 134 5.49 13.07 -7.30
C LEU A 134 6.35 13.24 -8.55
N THR A 135 6.33 14.42 -9.15
CA THR A 135 7.16 14.74 -10.33
C THR A 135 8.45 15.40 -9.90
N ILE A 136 9.54 14.63 -9.92
CA ILE A 136 10.88 15.14 -9.62
C ILE A 136 11.39 15.94 -10.81
N VAL A 137 11.66 17.22 -10.58
CA VAL A 137 12.29 18.15 -11.52
C VAL A 137 13.81 18.00 -11.42
N PRO A 138 14.56 18.01 -12.55
CA PRO A 138 16.02 17.82 -12.56
C PRO A 138 16.76 19.09 -12.08
N THR A 139 16.45 19.57 -10.88
CA THR A 139 17.00 20.79 -10.28
C THR A 139 17.19 20.58 -8.79
N LEU A 140 18.35 20.99 -8.26
CA LEU A 140 18.58 21.15 -6.82
C LEU A 140 18.30 22.62 -6.50
N LEU A 141 17.21 22.91 -5.79
CA LEU A 141 16.80 24.28 -5.50
C LEU A 141 17.60 24.88 -4.32
N GLY A 142 18.11 24.03 -3.44
CA GLY A 142 18.92 24.36 -2.27
C GLY A 142 18.10 24.85 -1.06
N GLN A 143 17.08 25.68 -1.30
CA GLN A 143 16.21 26.26 -0.28
C GLN A 143 14.83 26.61 -0.85
N GLY A 144 13.83 26.74 0.01
CA GLY A 144 12.47 27.08 -0.39
C GLY A 144 11.42 26.46 0.50
N ILE A 145 10.20 26.35 -0.04
CA ILE A 145 9.09 25.66 0.63
C ILE A 145 9.27 24.15 0.43
N CYS A 146 9.75 23.46 1.47
CA CYS A 146 9.93 22.01 1.44
C CYS A 146 8.59 21.27 1.62
N LEU A 147 8.34 20.25 0.80
CA LEU A 147 7.08 19.50 0.83
C LEU A 147 6.88 18.74 2.14
N PHE A 148 7.92 18.12 2.67
CA PHE A 148 7.87 17.23 3.84
C PHE A 148 8.93 17.61 4.89
N ASN A 149 8.72 18.72 5.60
CA ASN A 149 9.67 19.19 6.63
C ASN A 149 9.20 19.03 8.09
N THR A 150 7.95 18.60 8.33
CA THR A 150 7.38 18.47 9.69
C THR A 150 6.76 17.09 9.97
N LEU A 151 7.09 16.05 9.22
CA LEU A 151 6.55 14.70 9.49
C LEU A 151 7.06 14.17 10.83
N LEU A 152 6.14 13.75 11.70
CA LEU A 152 6.46 13.22 13.04
C LEU A 152 6.96 11.78 13.00
N ASN A 153 6.48 10.98 12.05
CA ASN A 153 6.83 9.57 11.88
C ASN A 153 7.16 9.28 10.42
N PRO A 154 8.02 8.28 10.13
CA PRO A 154 8.23 7.80 8.77
C PRO A 154 6.93 7.26 8.16
N ILE A 155 6.63 7.68 6.94
CA ILE A 155 5.53 7.13 6.15
C ILE A 155 6.13 6.14 5.15
N ASN A 156 5.79 4.86 5.30
CA ASN A 156 6.26 3.83 4.39
C ASN A 156 5.38 3.81 3.14
N LEU A 157 5.99 4.05 1.99
CA LEU A 157 5.32 4.06 0.70
C LEU A 157 5.74 2.84 -0.15
N GLN A 158 4.85 2.42 -1.04
CA GLN A 158 5.13 1.41 -2.05
C GLN A 158 5.10 2.07 -3.43
N LEU A 159 6.18 1.92 -4.20
CA LEU A 159 6.23 2.38 -5.58
C LEU A 159 5.27 1.53 -6.44
N ILE A 160 4.36 2.19 -7.15
CA ILE A 160 3.36 1.56 -8.03
C ILE A 160 3.54 1.94 -9.50
N GLY A 161 4.37 2.93 -9.81
CA GLY A 161 4.72 3.25 -11.19
C GLY A 161 5.77 4.34 -11.31
N THR A 162 6.44 4.37 -12.45
CA THR A 162 7.40 5.41 -12.82
C THR A 162 7.19 5.85 -14.26
N LYS A 163 7.50 7.12 -14.54
CA LYS A 163 7.57 7.67 -15.90
C LYS A 163 8.70 8.68 -15.94
N SER A 164 9.51 8.65 -17.00
CA SER A 164 10.57 9.64 -17.20
C SER A 164 10.40 10.29 -18.55
N TYR A 165 10.46 11.62 -18.58
CA TYR A 165 10.29 12.42 -19.79
C TYR A 165 10.93 13.79 -19.58
N ASN A 166 11.59 14.33 -20.59
CA ASN A 166 12.17 15.69 -20.56
C ASN A 166 12.98 16.04 -19.28
N GLY A 167 13.72 15.06 -18.73
CA GLY A 167 14.46 15.21 -17.48
C GLY A 167 13.63 15.06 -16.20
N PHE A 168 12.30 15.13 -16.29
CA PHE A 168 11.40 14.82 -15.17
C PHE A 168 11.37 13.33 -14.88
N THR A 169 11.18 13.00 -13.61
CA THR A 169 10.84 11.64 -13.16
C THR A 169 9.57 11.69 -12.32
N GLU A 170 8.47 11.22 -12.90
CA GLU A 170 7.23 11.01 -12.17
C GLU A 170 7.29 9.68 -11.43
N LEU A 171 7.01 9.73 -10.13
CA LEU A 171 6.94 8.59 -9.25
C LEU A 171 5.52 8.50 -8.69
N ARG A 172 4.89 7.35 -8.89
CA ARG A 172 3.59 7.05 -8.30
C ARG A 172 3.78 6.10 -7.13
N TYR A 173 3.35 6.53 -5.96
CA TYR A 173 3.37 5.74 -4.74
C TYR A 173 1.97 5.59 -4.17
N GLN A 174 1.77 4.54 -3.40
CA GLN A 174 0.65 4.40 -2.48
C GLN A 174 1.17 4.13 -1.08
N GLN A 175 0.35 4.32 -0.06
CA GLN A 175 0.71 3.91 1.29
C GLN A 175 1.00 2.40 1.32
N LYS A 176 2.14 2.01 1.91
CA LYS A 176 2.42 0.60 2.13
C LYS A 176 1.45 0.11 3.20
N ALA A 177 0.47 -0.69 2.79
CA ALA A 177 -0.49 -1.26 3.72
C ALA A 177 0.24 -1.99 4.86
N GLU A 178 -0.13 -1.66 6.09
CA GLU A 178 0.39 -2.34 7.25
C GLU A 178 -0.14 -3.77 7.26
N ILE A 179 0.77 -4.72 7.40
CA ILE A 179 0.41 -6.12 7.56
C ILE A 179 0.21 -6.37 9.03
N THR A 180 -1.02 -6.68 9.42
CA THR A 180 -1.34 -7.10 10.78
C THR A 180 -1.65 -8.59 10.81
N THR A 181 -1.46 -9.21 11.96
CA THR A 181 -1.82 -10.62 12.17
C THR A 181 -2.79 -10.72 13.32
N ARG A 182 -3.84 -11.52 13.17
CA ARG A 182 -4.82 -11.77 14.23
C ARG A 182 -5.31 -13.21 14.21
N LYS A 183 -5.99 -13.62 15.29
CA LYS A 183 -6.68 -14.90 15.31
C LYS A 183 -7.81 -14.91 14.27
N PHE A 184 -7.97 -16.05 13.63
CA PHE A 184 -9.09 -16.37 12.75
C PHE A 184 -10.44 -16.23 13.45
N LYS A 185 -11.45 -15.79 12.71
CA LYS A 185 -12.86 -15.72 13.10
C LYS A 185 -13.67 -16.57 12.13
N ALA A 186 -14.81 -17.12 12.59
CA ALA A 186 -15.68 -17.90 11.73
C ALA A 186 -16.16 -17.14 10.47
N SER A 187 -16.28 -15.81 10.54
CA SER A 187 -16.59 -14.94 9.40
C SER A 187 -15.52 -14.94 8.31
N ASP A 188 -14.28 -15.32 8.62
CA ASP A 188 -13.18 -15.36 7.66
C ASP A 188 -13.17 -16.65 6.82
N LEU A 189 -13.97 -17.66 7.21
CA LEU A 189 -13.85 -19.04 6.71
C LEU A 189 -13.92 -19.14 5.18
N ASP A 190 -14.83 -18.41 4.56
CA ASP A 190 -14.98 -18.44 3.10
C ASP A 190 -13.75 -17.87 2.38
N GLN A 191 -13.23 -16.73 2.84
CA GLN A 191 -12.03 -16.12 2.28
C GLN A 191 -10.79 -16.97 2.53
N VAL A 192 -10.65 -17.55 3.72
CA VAL A 192 -9.53 -18.46 4.05
C VAL A 192 -9.56 -19.70 3.17
N MET A 193 -10.75 -20.29 2.94
CA MET A 193 -10.89 -21.47 2.10
C MET A 193 -10.61 -21.18 0.62
N GLU A 194 -10.98 -19.99 0.14
CA GLU A 194 -10.61 -19.54 -1.21
C GLU A 194 -9.08 -19.42 -1.35
N ILE A 195 -8.42 -18.76 -0.39
CA ILE A 195 -6.96 -18.63 -0.37
C ILE A 195 -6.31 -20.02 -0.31
N TRP A 196 -6.80 -20.91 0.56
CA TRP A 196 -6.29 -22.28 0.70
C TRP A 196 -6.33 -23.01 -0.64
N LEU A 197 -7.49 -23.01 -1.30
CA LEU A 197 -7.67 -23.75 -2.55
C LEU A 197 -6.77 -23.18 -3.66
N ASN A 198 -6.82 -21.86 -3.87
CA ASN A 198 -6.04 -21.20 -4.92
C ASN A 198 -4.53 -21.38 -4.69
N CYS A 199 -4.06 -21.20 -3.47
CA CYS A 199 -2.64 -21.34 -3.15
C CYS A 199 -2.15 -22.78 -3.35
N ASN A 200 -2.93 -23.79 -2.97
CA ASN A 200 -2.53 -25.19 -3.18
C ASN A 200 -2.49 -25.58 -4.65
N ILE A 201 -3.47 -25.16 -5.45
CA ILE A 201 -3.50 -25.43 -6.89
C ILE A 201 -2.29 -24.80 -7.58
N GLU A 202 -1.94 -23.56 -7.22
CA GLU A 202 -0.80 -22.85 -7.79
C GLU A 202 0.55 -23.42 -7.35
N ALA A 203 0.70 -23.74 -6.07
CA ALA A 203 1.98 -24.17 -5.51
C ALA A 203 2.29 -25.65 -5.83
N HIS A 204 1.27 -26.44 -6.16
CA HIS A 204 1.38 -27.87 -6.37
C HIS A 204 0.82 -28.31 -7.73
N PRO A 205 1.35 -27.81 -8.87
CA PRO A 205 0.88 -28.18 -10.21
C PRO A 205 1.11 -29.67 -10.52
N PHE A 206 1.95 -30.36 -9.74
CA PHE A 206 2.21 -31.79 -9.80
C PHE A 206 1.18 -32.64 -9.04
N VAL A 207 0.27 -32.04 -8.26
CA VAL A 207 -0.89 -32.69 -7.65
C VAL A 207 -2.12 -32.31 -8.46
N LYS A 208 -2.96 -33.29 -8.84
CA LYS A 208 -4.16 -33.02 -9.64
C LYS A 208 -5.07 -32.03 -8.92
N GLN A 209 -5.54 -30.99 -9.61
CA GLN A 209 -6.44 -29.97 -9.03
C GLN A 209 -7.67 -30.57 -8.33
N GLN A 210 -8.19 -31.69 -8.86
CA GLN A 210 -9.32 -32.42 -8.30
C GLN A 210 -9.08 -32.87 -6.86
N TYR A 211 -7.85 -33.28 -6.51
CA TYR A 211 -7.48 -33.67 -5.15
C TYR A 211 -7.79 -32.57 -4.13
N TRP A 212 -7.38 -31.33 -4.42
CA TRP A 212 -7.65 -30.19 -3.53
C TRP A 212 -9.14 -29.88 -3.40
N ARG A 213 -9.89 -30.05 -4.49
CA ARG A 213 -11.35 -29.83 -4.50
C ARG A 213 -12.08 -30.88 -3.66
N GLU A 214 -11.65 -32.13 -3.72
CA GLU A 214 -12.23 -33.23 -2.95
C GLU A 214 -11.99 -33.05 -1.44
N HIS A 215 -10.82 -32.56 -1.03
CA HIS A 215 -10.49 -32.29 0.37
C HIS A 215 -11.04 -30.96 0.91
N PHE A 216 -11.63 -30.12 0.06
CA PHE A 216 -12.08 -28.77 0.43
C PHE A 216 -13.06 -28.76 1.62
N GLN A 217 -14.04 -29.67 1.62
CA GLN A 217 -15.05 -29.71 2.70
C GLN A 217 -14.50 -30.25 4.01
N GLU A 218 -13.54 -31.17 3.95
CA GLU A 218 -12.87 -31.71 5.12
C GLU A 218 -11.99 -30.65 5.78
N VAL A 219 -11.13 -29.99 5.00
CA VAL A 219 -10.26 -28.91 5.48
C VAL A 219 -11.08 -27.75 6.05
N ARG A 220 -12.21 -27.40 5.41
CA ARG A 220 -13.14 -26.39 5.93
C ARG A 220 -13.62 -26.69 7.35
N LYS A 221 -13.94 -27.96 7.65
CA LYS A 221 -14.34 -28.39 8.99
C LYS A 221 -13.17 -28.37 9.96
N ALA A 222 -11.99 -28.82 9.53
CA ALA A 222 -10.78 -28.84 10.35
C ALA A 222 -10.30 -27.43 10.74
N LEU A 223 -10.44 -26.44 9.86
CA LEU A 223 -10.06 -25.05 10.15
C LEU A 223 -10.89 -24.42 11.27
N LEU A 224 -12.16 -24.80 11.44
CA LEU A 224 -13.00 -24.33 12.53
C LEU A 224 -12.56 -24.87 13.91
N GLN A 225 -11.76 -25.93 13.93
CA GLN A 225 -11.30 -26.61 15.14
C GLN A 225 -9.79 -26.41 15.39
N SER A 226 -9.08 -25.75 14.48
CA SER A 226 -7.63 -25.54 14.57
C SER A 226 -7.26 -24.11 14.94
N ASN A 227 -6.00 -23.92 15.35
CA ASN A 227 -5.48 -22.59 15.60
C ASN A 227 -5.06 -21.96 14.27
N VAL A 228 -5.82 -20.99 13.80
CA VAL A 228 -5.52 -20.29 12.55
C VAL A 228 -5.14 -18.84 12.84
N LEU A 229 -3.97 -18.43 12.33
CA LEU A 229 -3.51 -17.05 12.35
C LEU A 229 -3.71 -16.47 10.96
N VAL A 230 -4.47 -15.39 10.84
CA VAL A 230 -4.70 -14.70 9.56
C VAL A 230 -3.82 -13.45 9.48
N ALA A 231 -3.41 -13.10 8.26
CA ALA A 231 -2.72 -11.86 7.93
C ALA A 231 -3.65 -10.95 7.13
N GLU A 232 -3.70 -9.68 7.53
CA GLU A 232 -4.51 -8.65 6.92
C GLU A 232 -3.64 -7.52 6.41
N SER A 233 -4.07 -6.92 5.30
CA SER A 233 -3.49 -5.72 4.70
C SER A 233 -4.59 -4.68 4.68
N GLY A 234 -4.61 -3.77 5.66
CA GLY A 234 -5.82 -3.01 5.97
C GLY A 234 -6.96 -3.95 6.41
N ASP A 235 -8.14 -3.82 5.82
CA ASP A 235 -9.29 -4.71 6.10
C ASP A 235 -9.34 -5.96 5.21
N GLN A 236 -8.36 -6.14 4.32
CA GLN A 236 -8.35 -7.26 3.39
C GLN A 236 -7.56 -8.44 3.97
N LEU A 237 -8.18 -9.63 4.01
CA LEU A 237 -7.48 -10.86 4.34
C LEU A 237 -6.59 -11.28 3.15
N VAL A 238 -5.27 -11.35 3.40
CA VAL A 238 -4.24 -11.56 2.36
C VAL A 238 -3.46 -12.87 2.52
N GLY A 239 -3.58 -13.51 3.67
CA GLY A 239 -3.01 -14.83 3.90
C GLY A 239 -3.37 -15.40 5.26
N PHE A 240 -2.97 -16.63 5.51
CA PHE A 240 -3.14 -17.28 6.80
C PHE A 240 -2.12 -18.39 7.02
N ALA A 241 -2.01 -18.84 8.27
CA ALA A 241 -1.24 -19.99 8.68
C ALA A 241 -2.12 -20.91 9.53
N GLY A 242 -2.19 -22.19 9.15
CA GLY A 242 -2.93 -23.21 9.89
C GLY A 242 -2.01 -23.95 10.86
N LEU A 243 -2.39 -24.02 12.13
CA LEU A 243 -1.59 -24.64 13.18
C LEU A 243 -2.44 -25.61 14.02
N GLN A 244 -1.88 -26.78 14.28
CA GLN A 244 -2.43 -27.75 15.22
C GLN A 244 -1.34 -28.13 16.21
N GLU A 245 -1.45 -27.65 17.45
CA GLU A 245 -0.40 -27.75 18.47
C GLU A 245 0.97 -27.27 17.93
N ASN A 246 1.94 -28.17 17.74
CA ASN A 246 3.26 -27.85 17.20
C ASN A 246 3.39 -28.11 15.68
N TYR A 247 2.31 -28.55 15.02
CA TYR A 247 2.29 -28.85 13.60
C TYR A 247 1.79 -27.66 12.79
N LEU A 248 2.65 -27.08 11.97
CA LEU A 248 2.32 -26.04 11.01
C LEU A 248 1.81 -26.71 9.72
N ALA A 249 0.51 -26.72 9.52
CA ALA A 249 -0.13 -27.32 8.35
C ALA A 249 0.23 -26.58 7.05
N GLY A 250 0.52 -25.28 7.13
CA GLY A 250 1.01 -24.49 6.02
C GLY A 250 0.82 -23.00 6.22
N ILE A 251 1.48 -22.22 5.36
CA ILE A 251 1.34 -20.76 5.25
C ILE A 251 0.88 -20.46 3.82
N PHE A 252 -0.24 -19.77 3.69
CA PHE A 252 -0.91 -19.51 2.42
C PHE A 252 -1.07 -18.01 2.24
N ILE A 253 -0.44 -17.44 1.21
CA ILE A 253 -0.47 -16.00 0.89
C ILE A 253 -1.00 -15.82 -0.54
N LYS A 254 -1.97 -14.91 -0.73
CA LYS A 254 -2.46 -14.51 -2.06
C LYS A 254 -1.31 -14.10 -2.97
N LYS A 255 -1.36 -14.50 -4.25
CA LYS A 255 -0.25 -14.39 -5.21
C LYS A 255 0.30 -12.97 -5.31
N GLU A 256 -0.58 -11.99 -5.40
CA GLU A 256 -0.28 -10.56 -5.50
C GLU A 256 0.34 -9.97 -4.23
N PHE A 257 0.25 -10.66 -3.09
CA PHE A 257 0.81 -10.28 -1.79
C PHE A 257 2.07 -11.08 -1.39
N ARG A 258 2.52 -12.04 -2.22
CA ARG A 258 3.75 -12.81 -1.97
C ARG A 258 5.01 -11.95 -2.09
N SER A 259 6.10 -12.40 -1.48
CA SER A 259 7.40 -11.69 -1.44
C SER A 259 7.37 -10.30 -0.77
N ARG A 260 6.31 -9.99 -0.01
CA ARG A 260 6.17 -8.76 0.79
C ARG A 260 6.48 -8.93 2.28
N GLY A 261 7.03 -10.09 2.68
CA GLY A 261 7.35 -10.40 4.08
C GLY A 261 6.21 -11.01 4.91
N ILE A 262 4.99 -11.12 4.37
CA ILE A 262 3.79 -11.58 5.11
C ILE A 262 3.97 -12.99 5.70
N GLY A 263 4.39 -13.96 4.89
CA GLY A 263 4.63 -15.32 5.37
C GLY A 263 5.71 -15.38 6.46
N SER A 264 6.68 -14.46 6.38
CA SER A 264 7.73 -14.33 7.40
C SER A 264 7.17 -13.82 8.72
N GLN A 265 6.30 -12.81 8.67
CA GLN A 265 5.64 -12.25 9.85
C GLN A 265 4.73 -13.28 10.52
N LEU A 266 3.91 -14.01 9.75
CA LEU A 266 3.09 -15.12 10.26
C LEU A 266 3.96 -16.15 10.98
N LEU A 267 5.04 -16.61 10.33
CA LEU A 267 5.92 -17.61 10.93
C LEU A 267 6.65 -17.09 12.18
N THR A 268 7.09 -15.82 12.18
CA THR A 268 7.72 -15.20 13.36
C THR A 268 6.77 -15.16 14.55
N VAL A 269 5.50 -14.75 14.35
CA VAL A 269 4.49 -14.76 15.41
C VAL A 269 4.27 -16.18 15.94
N ILE A 270 4.24 -17.18 15.07
CA ILE A 270 4.10 -18.59 15.48
C ILE A 270 5.33 -19.05 16.26
N GLN A 271 6.56 -18.82 15.76
CA GLN A 271 7.81 -19.21 16.41
C GLN A 271 8.00 -18.56 17.78
N GLN A 272 7.57 -17.31 17.98
CA GLN A 272 7.65 -16.64 19.28
C GLN A 272 6.86 -17.39 20.37
N ASN A 273 5.72 -17.98 19.99
CA ASN A 273 4.78 -18.63 20.88
C ASN A 273 4.96 -20.15 21.01
N HIS A 274 5.93 -20.76 20.33
CA HIS A 274 6.15 -22.21 20.35
C HIS A 274 7.60 -22.57 20.71
N ALA A 275 7.78 -23.67 21.41
CA ALA A 275 9.11 -24.21 21.71
C ALA A 275 9.71 -24.97 20.51
N SER A 276 8.86 -25.58 19.70
CA SER A 276 9.21 -26.37 18.53
C SER A 276 8.09 -26.30 17.49
N LEU A 277 8.44 -26.46 16.21
CA LEU A 277 7.49 -26.57 15.12
C LEU A 277 7.90 -27.70 14.19
N THR A 278 6.90 -28.39 13.63
CA THR A 278 7.08 -29.38 12.56
C THR A 278 6.16 -29.06 11.40
N LEU A 279 6.59 -29.37 10.17
CA LEU A 279 5.74 -29.30 8.98
C LEU A 279 6.18 -30.29 7.93
N HIS A 280 5.27 -30.58 7.00
CA HIS A 280 5.60 -31.23 5.74
C HIS A 280 5.66 -30.21 4.61
N VAL A 281 6.63 -30.37 3.72
CA VAL A 281 6.73 -29.60 2.49
C VAL A 281 7.11 -30.53 1.34
N TYR A 282 6.37 -30.46 0.24
CA TYR A 282 6.70 -31.21 -0.97
C TYR A 282 8.11 -30.87 -1.46
N VAL A 283 8.88 -31.88 -1.84
CA VAL A 283 10.23 -31.70 -2.40
C VAL A 283 10.17 -30.85 -3.68
N LYS A 284 9.12 -31.03 -4.48
CA LYS A 284 8.87 -30.28 -5.71
C LYS A 284 8.45 -28.81 -5.45
N ASN A 285 8.12 -28.44 -4.21
CA ASN A 285 7.82 -27.07 -3.82
C ASN A 285 9.08 -26.39 -3.27
N GLU A 286 10.06 -26.18 -4.15
CA GLU A 286 11.37 -25.61 -3.80
C GLU A 286 11.26 -24.23 -3.15
N SER A 287 10.28 -23.42 -3.57
CA SER A 287 10.03 -22.10 -3.00
C SER A 287 9.66 -22.18 -1.52
N ALA A 288 8.70 -23.04 -1.15
CA ALA A 288 8.32 -23.23 0.25
C ALA A 288 9.46 -23.87 1.05
N TYR A 289 10.16 -24.86 0.48
CA TYR A 289 11.32 -25.49 1.12
C TYR A 289 12.40 -24.46 1.48
N HIS A 290 12.83 -23.63 0.52
CA HIS A 290 13.84 -22.60 0.76
C HIS A 290 13.35 -21.52 1.73
N PHE A 291 12.08 -21.13 1.66
CA PHE A 291 11.48 -20.22 2.62
C PHE A 291 11.59 -20.75 4.05
N TYR A 292 11.19 -21.99 4.30
CA TYR A 292 11.27 -22.58 5.64
C TYR A 292 12.71 -22.81 6.11
N GLN A 293 13.60 -23.22 5.20
CA GLN A 293 15.02 -23.40 5.48
C GLN A 293 15.69 -22.09 5.93
N GLN A 294 15.43 -20.98 5.23
CA GLN A 294 15.91 -19.64 5.60
C GLN A 294 15.36 -19.17 6.96
N ARG A 295 14.23 -19.73 7.38
CA ARG A 295 13.57 -19.44 8.67
C ARG A 295 14.00 -20.39 9.79
N GLY A 296 15.03 -21.19 9.55
CA GLY A 296 15.66 -22.05 10.54
C GLY A 296 15.05 -23.44 10.68
N LEU A 297 14.08 -23.82 9.84
CA LEU A 297 13.60 -25.20 9.80
C LEU A 297 14.64 -26.09 9.10
N LYS A 298 14.85 -27.29 9.62
CA LYS A 298 15.77 -28.29 9.08
C LYS A 298 15.02 -29.55 8.68
N VAL A 299 15.42 -30.18 7.58
CA VAL A 299 14.88 -31.48 7.17
C VAL A 299 15.32 -32.53 8.21
N ILE A 300 14.36 -33.28 8.74
CA ILE A 300 14.62 -34.41 9.64
C ILE A 300 14.29 -35.76 9.00
N LYS A 301 13.39 -35.78 8.00
CA LYS A 301 13.01 -37.00 7.28
C LYS A 301 12.52 -36.65 5.87
N LYS A 302 12.77 -37.54 4.91
CA LYS A 302 12.14 -37.54 3.58
C LYS A 302 11.21 -38.75 3.48
N GLN A 303 10.01 -38.57 2.94
CA GLN A 303 9.02 -39.64 2.77
C GLN A 303 8.16 -39.41 1.53
N ILE A 304 7.30 -40.38 1.22
CA ILE A 304 6.29 -40.29 0.15
C ILE A 304 4.93 -40.10 0.84
N ASP A 305 4.16 -39.13 0.38
CA ASP A 305 2.82 -38.84 0.88
C ASP A 305 1.74 -39.72 0.23
N GLU A 306 0.47 -39.51 0.61
CA GLU A 306 -0.67 -40.21 0.04
C GLU A 306 -0.95 -39.90 -1.44
N THR A 307 -0.43 -38.77 -1.96
CA THR A 307 -0.51 -38.42 -3.38
C THR A 307 0.59 -39.06 -4.23
N GLY A 308 1.49 -39.83 -3.60
CA GLY A 308 2.63 -40.47 -4.26
C GLY A 308 3.79 -39.51 -4.57
N ASN A 309 3.79 -38.32 -3.97
CA ASN A 309 4.84 -37.32 -4.13
C ASN A 309 5.80 -37.35 -2.93
N GLU A 310 7.06 -37.04 -3.19
CA GLU A 310 8.05 -36.91 -2.12
C GLU A 310 7.84 -35.61 -1.33
N GLU A 311 7.94 -35.71 -0.01
CA GLU A 311 7.91 -34.58 0.92
C GLU A 311 9.01 -34.66 1.98
N TYR A 312 9.44 -33.50 2.45
CA TYR A 312 10.30 -33.35 3.61
C TYR A 312 9.45 -33.08 4.85
N LEU A 313 9.68 -33.86 5.91
CA LEU A 313 9.35 -33.45 7.26
C LEU A 313 10.47 -32.54 7.76
N MET A 314 10.11 -31.30 8.07
CA MET A 314 11.01 -30.28 8.60
C MET A 314 10.67 -29.94 10.05
N GLN A 315 11.70 -29.60 10.83
CA GLN A 315 11.56 -29.22 12.24
C GLN A 315 12.33 -27.94 12.56
N TRP A 316 11.75 -27.11 13.43
CA TRP A 316 12.39 -25.97 14.08
C TRP A 316 12.28 -26.10 15.59
N ASN A 317 13.32 -25.65 16.32
CA ASN A 317 13.37 -25.65 17.77
C ASN A 317 13.92 -24.30 18.26
N LYS A 318 13.28 -23.70 19.27
CA LYS A 318 13.61 -22.37 19.80
C LYS A 318 15.03 -22.28 20.40
N SER A 319 15.55 -23.38 20.92
CA SER A 319 16.92 -23.49 21.44
C SER A 319 18.01 -23.35 20.36
N ASN A 320 17.68 -23.59 19.08
CA ASN A 320 18.62 -23.47 17.97
C ASN A 320 18.69 -22.05 17.37
N THR A 321 17.95 -21.08 17.93
CA THR A 321 17.84 -19.71 17.39
C THR A 321 18.46 -18.61 18.25
N GLN A 322 19.10 -18.93 19.38
CA GLN A 322 19.94 -17.94 20.07
C GLN A 322 21.27 -17.78 19.34
N PRO A 323 21.71 -16.55 19.01
CA PRO A 323 23.06 -16.33 18.52
C PRO A 323 24.05 -16.70 19.63
N LYS A 324 25.15 -17.35 19.25
CA LYS A 324 26.35 -17.43 20.08
C LYS A 324 26.95 -16.05 20.27
#